data_AF-X0ZXT1-F1
#
_entry.id   AF-X0ZXT1-F1
#
_cell.length_a   1.000
_cell.length_b   1.000
_cell.length_c   1.000
_cell.angle_alpha   90.00
_cell.angle_beta   90.00
_cell.angle_gamma   90.00
#
_symmetry.space_group_name_H-M   'P 1'
#
loop_
_entity.id
_entity.type
_entity.pdbx_description
1 polymer ?
#
loop_
_entity_poly.entity_id
_entity_poly.type
_entity_poly.pdbx_seq_one_letter_code
_entity_poly.pdbx_strand_id
1 'polypeptide(L)'
;MKILVTGFHHSGTSILRKIIGNHKDIADLWFEVSKNQIVNIKYPEKFVVMKAPNLNRFILAACRNLKNLKIISILRDPRDCLVSLEQRYSGRYPFATLKKDWIECVKNSLEIRSWPYGYLVRYEDLFKNNYEEIKKIFDFI
;
A
#
# COMPACT_ATOMS: atom_id res chain seq x y z
N MET A 1 6.51 15.66 0.98
CA MET A 1 6.08 14.63 0.02
C MET A 1 5.33 13.54 0.78
N LYS A 2 4.19 13.12 0.24
CA LYS A 2 3.34 12.08 0.84
C LYS A 2 3.66 10.75 0.18
N ILE A 3 3.74 9.68 0.97
CA ILE A 3 3.98 8.32 0.51
C ILE A 3 2.81 7.47 1.01
N LEU A 4 2.00 6.95 0.09
CA LEU A 4 0.85 6.10 0.42
C LEU A 4 1.16 4.65 0.11
N VAL A 5 1.19 3.82 1.15
CA VAL A 5 1.23 2.37 1.02
C VAL A 5 -0.19 1.81 0.97
N THR A 6 -0.50 1.09 -0.11
CA THR A 6 -1.82 0.51 -0.35
C THR A 6 -1.69 -0.92 -0.88
N GLY A 7 -2.79 -1.65 -0.99
CA GLY A 7 -2.84 -3.03 -1.43
C GLY A 7 -4.00 -3.79 -0.80
N PHE A 8 -4.18 -5.05 -1.18
CA PHE A 8 -5.25 -5.86 -0.61
C PHE A 8 -4.98 -6.12 0.88
N HIS A 9 -6.03 -6.31 1.67
CA HIS A 9 -5.88 -6.64 3.09
C HIS A 9 -4.95 -7.86 3.25
N HIS A 10 -4.11 -7.86 4.29
CA HIS A 10 -3.14 -8.93 4.57
C HIS A 10 -1.99 -9.11 3.53
N SER A 11 -1.82 -8.18 2.59
CA SER A 11 -0.71 -8.18 1.63
C SER A 11 0.61 -7.61 2.18
N GLY A 12 0.69 -7.30 3.48
CA GLY A 12 1.90 -6.74 4.10
C GLY A 12 2.02 -5.21 4.05
N THR A 13 0.93 -4.48 3.79
CA THR A 13 0.91 -3.00 3.79
C THR A 13 1.45 -2.39 5.09
N SER A 14 1.13 -2.97 6.25
CA SER A 14 1.65 -2.50 7.54
C SER A 14 3.16 -2.71 7.69
N ILE A 15 3.69 -3.82 7.17
CA ILE A 15 5.12 -4.13 7.23
C ILE A 15 5.89 -3.14 6.36
N LEU A 16 5.47 -2.98 5.10
CA LEU A 16 6.12 -2.05 4.18
C LEU A 16 6.11 -0.60 4.68
N ARG A 17 4.96 -0.14 5.19
CA ARG A 17 4.86 1.18 5.84
C ARG A 17 5.86 1.33 7.00
N LYS A 18 5.99 0.32 7.86
CA LYS A 18 6.97 0.33 8.97
C LYS A 18 8.42 0.36 8.48
N ILE A 19 8.74 -0.39 7.42
CA ILE A 19 10.09 -0.38 6.85
C ILE A 19 10.45 1.02 6.35
N ILE A 20 9.56 1.64 5.57
CA ILE A 20 9.75 3.01 5.06
C ILE A 20 9.81 4.02 6.21
N GLY A 21 8.88 3.93 7.16
CA GLY A 21 8.76 4.83 8.31
C GLY A 21 9.86 4.71 9.35
N ASN A 22 10.74 3.70 9.26
CA ASN A 22 11.92 3.59 10.11
C ASN A 22 13.08 4.47 9.61
N HIS A 23 12.96 5.09 8.44
CA HIS A 23 13.94 6.04 7.94
C HIS A 23 13.83 7.37 8.72
N LYS A 24 14.96 7.88 9.23
CA LYS A 24 15.02 9.07 10.11
C LYS A 24 14.36 10.33 9.53
N ASP A 25 14.28 10.45 8.21
CA ASP A 25 13.72 11.63 7.52
C ASP A 25 12.25 11.46 7.11
N ILE A 26 11.62 10.32 7.46
CA ILE A 26 10.24 9.99 7.09
C ILE A 26 9.39 9.88 8.35
N ALA A 27 8.35 10.72 8.46
CA ALA A 27 7.34 10.58 9.51
C ALA A 27 6.41 9.40 9.23
N ASP A 28 6.27 8.50 10.21
CA ASP A 28 5.40 7.32 10.13
C ASP A 28 4.02 7.57 10.76
N LEU A 29 2.95 7.58 9.95
CA LEU A 29 1.58 7.65 10.48
C LEU A 29 1.10 6.28 10.89
N TRP A 30 1.09 6.03 12.20
CA TRP A 30 0.79 4.75 12.85
C TRP A 30 -0.62 4.19 12.60
N PHE A 31 -1.58 5.04 12.23
CA PHE A 31 -2.96 4.67 11.96
C PHE A 31 -3.27 4.56 10.46
N GLU A 32 -4.38 3.88 10.12
CA GLU A 32 -4.86 3.82 8.74
C GLU A 32 -5.53 5.14 8.35
N VAL A 33 -5.18 5.68 7.19
CA VAL A 33 -5.74 6.95 6.71
C VAL A 33 -6.92 6.73 5.76
N SER A 34 -7.96 7.53 5.94
CA SER A 34 -9.05 7.67 4.98
C SER A 34 -8.64 8.52 3.77
N LYS A 35 -9.46 8.48 2.70
CA LYS A 35 -9.32 9.34 1.52
C LYS A 35 -9.16 10.83 1.89
N ASN A 36 -10.00 11.33 2.79
CA ASN A 36 -9.98 12.75 3.17
C ASN A 36 -8.70 13.11 3.94
N GLN A 37 -8.17 12.18 4.74
CA GLN A 37 -6.89 12.38 5.42
C GLN A 37 -5.73 12.41 4.44
N ILE A 38 -5.69 11.53 3.43
CA ILE A 38 -4.61 11.54 2.40
C ILE A 38 -4.50 12.93 1.74
N VAL A 39 -5.63 13.52 1.36
CA VAL A 39 -5.68 14.83 0.71
C VAL A 39 -5.26 15.95 1.66
N ASN A 40 -5.83 15.97 2.87
CA ASN A 40 -5.75 17.13 3.76
C ASN A 40 -4.61 17.08 4.78
N ILE A 41 -3.89 15.97 4.91
CA ILE A 41 -2.85 15.86 5.93
C ILE A 41 -1.76 16.91 5.70
N LYS A 42 -1.48 17.68 6.75
CA LYS A 42 -0.39 18.64 6.86
C LYS A 42 0.57 18.10 7.91
N TYR A 43 1.83 17.98 7.56
CA TYR A 43 2.89 17.47 8.43
C TYR A 43 4.14 18.34 8.19
N PRO A 44 4.85 18.74 9.25
CA PRO A 44 6.03 19.60 9.13
C PRO A 44 7.20 18.90 8.43
N GLU A 45 7.26 17.58 8.50
CA GLU A 45 8.33 16.76 7.94
C GLU A 45 8.32 16.76 6.41
N LYS A 46 9.53 16.68 5.85
CA LYS A 46 9.73 16.65 4.40
C LYS A 46 9.06 15.43 3.76
N PHE A 47 9.01 14.30 4.45
CA PHE A 47 8.41 13.05 3.97
C PHE A 47 7.47 12.46 5.03
N VAL A 48 6.33 11.95 4.57
CA VAL A 48 5.34 11.32 5.46
C VAL A 48 4.84 10.05 4.79
N VAL A 49 4.98 8.92 5.47
CA VAL A 49 4.43 7.64 5.02
C VAL A 49 3.11 7.34 5.74
N MET A 50 2.12 6.90 4.96
CA MET A 50 0.79 6.58 5.42
C MET A 50 0.32 5.27 4.78
N LYS A 51 -0.71 4.65 5.37
CA LYS A 51 -1.24 3.38 4.88
C LYS A 51 -2.75 3.42 4.79
N ALA A 52 -3.27 2.93 3.68
CA ALA A 52 -4.71 2.72 3.51
C ALA A 52 -4.93 1.41 2.73
N PRO A 53 -5.20 0.28 3.40
CA PRO A 53 -5.47 -0.97 2.70
C PRO A 53 -6.76 -0.84 1.90
N ASN A 54 -6.82 -1.55 0.77
CA ASN A 54 -7.98 -1.65 -0.12
C ASN A 54 -8.51 -0.31 -0.66
N LEU A 55 -7.72 0.76 -0.58
CA LEU A 55 -8.14 2.08 -1.06
C LEU A 55 -7.89 2.24 -2.57
N ASN A 56 -7.32 1.23 -3.25
CA ASN A 56 -6.96 1.27 -4.66
C ASN A 56 -8.09 1.79 -5.57
N ARG A 57 -9.33 1.34 -5.33
CA ARG A 57 -10.52 1.79 -6.10
C ARG A 57 -10.78 3.29 -5.98
N PHE A 58 -10.52 3.88 -4.81
CA PHE A 58 -10.73 5.30 -4.54
C PHE A 58 -9.50 6.16 -4.81
N ILE A 59 -8.30 5.57 -4.68
CA ILE A 59 -7.02 6.20 -5.00
C ILE A 59 -7.01 6.64 -6.46
N LEU A 60 -7.53 5.79 -7.36
CA LEU A 60 -7.53 6.09 -8.80
C LEU A 60 -8.20 7.43 -9.15
N ALA A 61 -9.33 7.74 -8.51
CA ALA A 61 -10.04 8.98 -8.75
C ALA A 61 -9.53 10.15 -7.90
N ALA A 62 -9.19 9.90 -6.62
CA ALA A 62 -8.90 10.96 -5.66
C ALA A 62 -7.45 11.46 -5.71
N CYS A 63 -6.53 10.57 -6.04
CA CYS A 63 -5.10 10.81 -5.83
C CYS A 63 -4.36 11.14 -7.13
N ARG A 64 -5.00 10.93 -8.30
CA ARG A 64 -4.36 11.06 -9.63
C ARG A 64 -3.74 12.44 -9.90
N ASN A 65 -4.28 13.48 -9.28
CA ASN A 65 -3.85 14.86 -9.46
C ASN A 65 -3.04 15.41 -8.27
N LEU A 66 -2.73 14.58 -7.27
CA LEU A 66 -1.93 15.00 -6.12
C LEU A 66 -0.45 15.06 -6.50
N LYS A 67 0.01 16.24 -6.91
CA LYS A 67 1.39 16.49 -7.41
C LYS A 67 2.52 16.08 -6.45
N ASN A 68 2.23 15.87 -5.17
CA ASN A 68 3.22 15.57 -4.13
C ASN A 68 2.89 14.27 -3.38
N LEU A 69 2.39 13.27 -4.11
CA LEU A 69 2.04 11.95 -3.59
C LEU A 69 2.71 10.86 -4.43
N LYS A 70 3.47 9.99 -3.76
CA LYS A 70 3.94 8.70 -4.28
C LYS A 70 3.05 7.60 -3.74
N ILE A 71 2.67 6.65 -4.58
CA ILE A 71 1.80 5.53 -4.21
C ILE A 71 2.57 4.24 -4.41
N ILE A 72 2.67 3.43 -3.36
CA ILE A 72 3.29 2.12 -3.40
C ILE A 72 2.19 1.09 -3.16
N SER A 73 1.81 0.36 -4.22
CA SER A 73 0.90 -0.76 -4.10
C SER A 73 1.69 -2.04 -3.85
N ILE A 74 1.30 -2.80 -2.82
CA ILE A 74 1.85 -4.12 -2.52
C ILE A 74 0.86 -5.21 -2.90
N LEU A 75 1.32 -6.19 -3.67
CA LEU A 75 0.59 -7.41 -3.97
C LEU A 75 1.24 -8.60 -3.29
N ARG A 76 0.41 -9.53 -2.84
CA ARG A 76 0.82 -10.80 -2.27
C ARG A 76 -0.01 -11.91 -2.90
N ASP A 77 0.51 -13.13 -2.90
CA ASP A 77 -0.25 -14.31 -3.29
C ASP A 77 -1.67 -14.29 -2.66
N PRO A 78 -2.74 -14.43 -3.47
CA PRO A 78 -4.10 -14.38 -2.95
C PRO A 78 -4.37 -15.46 -1.92
N ARG A 79 -3.77 -16.64 -2.06
CA ARG A 79 -3.97 -17.78 -1.15
C ARG A 79 -3.49 -17.40 0.25
N ASP A 80 -2.31 -16.79 0.34
CA ASP A 80 -1.75 -16.31 1.60
C ASP A 80 -2.63 -15.22 2.24
N CYS A 81 -3.11 -14.27 1.44
CA CYS A 81 -3.99 -13.21 1.94
C CYS A 81 -5.29 -13.77 2.50
N LEU A 82 -5.90 -14.72 1.77
CA LEU A 82 -7.17 -15.35 2.15
C LEU A 82 -7.01 -16.22 3.40
N VAL A 83 -5.96 -17.04 3.50
CA VAL A 83 -5.68 -17.83 4.71
C VAL A 83 -5.45 -16.92 5.91
N SER A 84 -4.70 -15.83 5.73
CA SER A 84 -4.43 -14.87 6.81
C SER A 84 -5.70 -14.12 7.27
N LEU A 85 -6.60 -13.80 6.35
CA LEU A 85 -7.92 -13.24 6.66
C LEU A 85 -8.79 -14.26 7.42
N GLU A 86 -8.85 -15.49 6.94
CA GLU A 86 -9.64 -16.57 7.54
C GLU A 86 -9.22 -16.85 8.99
N GLN A 87 -7.90 -16.95 9.23
CA GLN A 87 -7.36 -17.13 10.58
C GLN A 87 -7.71 -15.98 11.53
N ARG A 88 -7.74 -14.73 11.03
CA ARG A 88 -8.00 -13.55 11.86
C ARG A 88 -9.49 -13.35 12.13
N TYR A 89 -10.35 -13.69 11.18
CA TYR A 89 -11.76 -13.33 11.22
C TYR A 89 -12.71 -14.53 11.28
N SER A 90 -12.19 -15.77 11.38
CA SER A 90 -12.98 -16.99 11.58
C SER A 90 -14.17 -17.12 10.63
N GLY A 91 -13.94 -16.94 9.32
CA GLY A 91 -14.98 -17.10 8.31
C GLY A 91 -16.01 -15.96 8.21
N ARG A 92 -15.81 -14.82 8.90
CA ARG A 92 -16.74 -13.67 8.86
C ARG A 92 -16.92 -13.06 7.47
N TYR A 93 -16.03 -13.34 6.52
CA TYR A 93 -16.07 -12.77 5.18
C TYR A 93 -16.32 -13.86 4.12
N PRO A 94 -17.33 -13.72 3.26
CA PRO A 94 -17.55 -14.67 2.19
C PRO A 94 -16.35 -14.72 1.23
N PHE A 95 -15.77 -15.91 1.03
CA PHE A 95 -14.64 -16.12 0.11
C PHE A 95 -14.87 -15.55 -1.30
N ALA A 96 -16.11 -15.68 -1.81
CA ALA A 96 -16.47 -15.15 -3.12
C ALA A 96 -16.31 -13.62 -3.21
N THR A 97 -16.62 -12.89 -2.14
CA THR A 97 -16.43 -11.44 -2.04
C THR A 97 -14.94 -11.10 -1.99
N LEU A 98 -14.18 -11.78 -1.12
CA LEU A 98 -12.74 -11.56 -0.98
C LEU A 98 -11.97 -11.81 -2.28
N LYS A 99 -12.36 -12.85 -3.04
CA LYS A 99 -11.79 -13.13 -4.36
C LYS A 99 -12.00 -11.97 -5.34
N LYS A 100 -13.23 -11.44 -5.40
CA LYS A 100 -13.56 -10.31 -6.28
C LYS A 100 -12.75 -9.07 -5.88
N ASP A 101 -12.69 -8.79 -4.59
CA ASP A 101 -11.94 -7.64 -4.05
C ASP A 101 -10.43 -7.76 -4.32
N TRP A 102 -9.86 -8.96 -4.22
CA TRP A 102 -8.45 -9.18 -4.56
C TRP A 102 -8.18 -8.97 -6.05
N ILE A 103 -9.02 -9.52 -6.94
CA ILE A 103 -8.88 -9.32 -8.40
C ILE A 103 -8.95 -7.83 -8.75
N GLU A 104 -9.90 -7.12 -8.15
CA GLU A 104 -10.05 -5.68 -8.33
C GLU A 104 -8.84 -4.91 -7.80
N CYS A 105 -8.30 -5.30 -6.65
CA CYS A 105 -7.07 -4.74 -6.13
C CYS A 105 -5.88 -4.94 -7.07
N VAL A 106 -5.74 -6.12 -7.70
CA VAL A 106 -4.68 -6.39 -8.69
C VAL A 106 -4.82 -5.47 -9.89
N LYS A 107 -6.02 -5.37 -10.48
CA LYS A 107 -6.28 -4.47 -11.62
C LYS A 107 -5.87 -3.03 -11.30
N ASN A 108 -6.33 -2.52 -10.17
CA ASN A 108 -6.01 -1.16 -9.75
C ASN A 108 -4.52 -0.98 -9.43
N SER A 109 -3.84 -2.00 -8.92
CA SER A 109 -2.39 -1.96 -8.67
C SER A 109 -1.58 -1.93 -9.97
N LEU A 110 -2.02 -2.66 -11.00
CA LEU A 110 -1.43 -2.62 -12.33
C LEU A 110 -1.66 -1.27 -13.01
N GLU A 111 -2.83 -0.65 -12.82
CA GLU A 111 -3.06 0.72 -13.27
C GLU A 111 -2.14 1.70 -12.54
N ILE A 112 -2.05 1.65 -11.21
CA ILE A 112 -1.15 2.51 -10.42
C ILE A 112 0.30 2.36 -10.90
N ARG A 113 0.76 1.15 -11.22
CA ARG A 113 2.11 0.90 -11.75
C ARG A 113 2.40 1.69 -13.04
N SER A 114 1.38 1.97 -13.84
CA SER A 114 1.54 2.73 -15.09
C SER A 114 1.73 4.24 -14.86
N TRP A 115 1.54 4.72 -13.63
CA TRP A 115 1.65 6.13 -13.30
C TRP A 115 3.09 6.52 -12.94
N PRO A 116 3.55 7.75 -13.26
CA PRO A 116 4.90 8.20 -12.93
C PRO A 116 5.16 8.33 -11.42
N TYR A 117 4.10 8.32 -10.60
CA TYR A 117 4.15 8.36 -9.14
C TYR A 117 3.57 7.09 -8.50
N GLY A 118 3.48 6.00 -9.26
CA GLY A 118 3.05 4.69 -8.77
C GLY A 118 4.17 3.66 -8.82
N TYR A 119 4.32 2.87 -7.77
CA TYR A 119 5.24 1.74 -7.68
C TYR A 119 4.47 0.49 -7.28
N LEU A 120 4.78 -0.63 -7.91
CA LEU A 120 4.19 -1.93 -7.60
C LEU A 120 5.28 -2.85 -7.08
N VAL A 121 5.10 -3.35 -5.86
CA VAL A 121 6.00 -4.33 -5.24
C VAL A 121 5.24 -5.61 -4.92
N ARG A 122 5.93 -6.75 -5.03
CA ARG A 122 5.42 -8.01 -4.52
C ARG A 122 5.90 -8.22 -3.10
N TYR A 123 5.02 -8.67 -2.23
CA TYR A 123 5.33 -9.00 -0.85
C TYR A 123 6.47 -10.03 -0.77
N GLU A 124 6.46 -11.04 -1.63
CA GLU A 124 7.49 -12.10 -1.60
C GLU A 124 8.89 -11.57 -1.95
N ASP A 125 8.97 -10.54 -2.81
CA ASP A 125 10.24 -9.96 -3.23
C ASP A 125 10.90 -9.15 -2.10
N LEU A 126 10.10 -8.60 -1.17
CA LEU A 126 10.61 -7.89 0.02
C LEU A 126 11.44 -8.78 0.97
N PHE A 127 11.25 -10.11 0.92
CA PHE A 127 11.95 -11.04 1.83
C PHE A 127 13.01 -11.88 1.12
N LYS A 128 12.86 -12.12 -0.19
CA LYS A 128 13.82 -12.92 -0.96
C LYS A 128 15.15 -12.18 -1.16
N ASN A 129 15.10 -10.87 -1.42
CA ASN A 129 16.27 -10.00 -1.54
C ASN A 129 15.92 -8.61 -1.00
N ASN A 130 15.79 -8.54 0.33
CA ASN A 130 15.26 -7.38 1.02
C ASN A 130 16.02 -6.08 0.68
N TYR A 131 17.34 -6.12 0.60
CA TYR A 131 18.15 -4.93 0.34
C TYR A 131 17.85 -4.31 -1.03
N GLU A 132 17.90 -5.10 -2.10
CA GLU A 132 17.71 -4.60 -3.46
C GLU A 132 16.31 -4.05 -3.68
N GLU A 133 15.28 -4.73 -3.18
CA GLU A 133 13.90 -4.27 -3.38
C GLU A 133 13.59 -3.03 -2.54
N ILE A 134 14.10 -2.96 -1.30
CA ILE A 134 13.97 -1.76 -0.47
C ILE A 134 14.73 -0.59 -1.09
N LYS A 135 15.92 -0.81 -1.64
CA LYS A 135 16.67 0.22 -2.36
C LYS A 135 15.86 0.82 -3.51
N LYS A 136 15.25 -0.02 -4.37
CA LYS A 136 14.38 0.47 -5.45
C LYS A 136 13.19 1.28 -4.94
N ILE A 137 12.60 0.86 -3.81
CA ILE A 137 11.51 1.61 -3.17
C ILE A 137 11.99 3.00 -2.73
N PHE A 138 13.17 3.11 -2.12
CA PHE A 138 13.73 4.41 -1.72
C PHE A 138 14.21 5.26 -2.90
N ASP A 139 14.75 4.66 -3.97
CA ASP A 139 15.11 5.37 -5.21
C ASP A 139 13.85 5.94 -5.91
N PHE A 140 12.69 5.29 -5.73
CA PHE A 140 11.41 5.76 -6.25
C PHE A 140 10.79 6.90 -5.41
N ILE A 141 11.01 6.89 -4.08
CA ILE A 141 10.49 7.88 -3.13
C ILE A 141 11.19 9.23 -3.38
#